data_AF-A0A7C4PRG2-F1
#
_entry.id   AF-A0A7C4PRG2-F1
#
_cell.length_a   1.000
_cell.length_b   1.000
_cell.length_c   1.000
_cell.angle_alpha   90.00
_cell.angle_beta   90.00
_cell.angle_gamma   90.00
#
_symmetry.space_group_name_H-M   'P 1'
#
loop_
_entity.id
_entity.type
_entity.pdbx_description
1 polymer ?
#
loop_
_entity_poly.entity_id
_entity_poly.type
_entity_poly.pdbx_seq_one_letter_code
_entity_poly.pdbx_strand_id
1 'polypeptide(L)'
;MNPSSARALGIDIGSTTTKLCAVDGHGRRVWHAIEATEPRIQDQVRRLLQRARGDGVPAGLDLLATGYGRKLVPEARAALTEIGCHARGVHRELGHGGTLIDIGGQDTKVIAVGDEGKVQNFAMNDKCAAGTGRFLEVTAARLQVPLDEMARLALAAPEEVSISSTCTVFAESEIVSLIARGAEVAAIVRGLLRALARRVGALARSAGVRPPLLLSGGVARNEAVRRLLSEELALPATLPAEPQLMGAYGAALAALELQSQPPAGQSGGSPS
;
A
#
# COMPACT_ATOMS: atom_id res chain seq x y z
N MET A 1 -16.61 7.51 13.69
CA MET A 1 -15.22 7.53 14.23
C MET A 1 -15.17 8.62 15.31
N ASN A 2 -14.42 8.43 16.42
CA ASN A 2 -14.30 9.41 17.50
C ASN A 2 -12.85 9.93 17.60
N PRO A 3 -12.48 11.01 16.88
CA PRO A 3 -11.10 11.49 16.81
C PRO A 3 -10.49 11.89 18.16
N SER A 4 -11.31 12.34 19.12
CA SER A 4 -10.82 12.76 20.45
C SER A 4 -10.28 11.62 21.30
N SER A 5 -10.59 10.37 20.93
CA SER A 5 -10.07 9.16 21.59
C SER A 5 -8.68 8.73 21.11
N ALA A 6 -8.11 9.41 20.12
CA ALA A 6 -6.81 9.07 19.57
C ALA A 6 -5.69 9.14 20.63
N ARG A 7 -4.78 8.17 20.56
CA ARG A 7 -3.63 8.00 21.44
C ARG A 7 -2.30 8.00 20.69
N ALA A 8 -2.30 7.63 19.42
CA ALA A 8 -1.09 7.62 18.61
C ALA A 8 -1.39 7.90 17.14
N LEU A 9 -0.36 8.37 16.42
CA LEU A 9 -0.41 8.72 15.01
C LEU A 9 0.63 7.93 14.21
N GLY A 10 0.28 7.64 12.97
CA GLY A 10 1.17 7.06 11.99
C GLY A 10 1.01 7.75 10.65
N ILE A 11 2.14 8.08 10.02
CA ILE A 11 2.15 8.71 8.69
C ILE A 11 2.95 7.86 7.71
N ASP A 12 2.38 7.62 6.54
CA ASP A 12 3.02 6.94 5.41
C ASP A 12 3.18 7.91 4.25
N ILE A 13 4.42 8.35 4.01
CA ILE A 13 4.78 9.24 2.90
C ILE A 13 5.22 8.38 1.71
N GLY A 14 4.26 7.99 0.87
CA GLY A 14 4.53 7.27 -0.38
C GLY A 14 4.95 8.20 -1.52
N SER A 15 5.36 7.63 -2.65
CA SER A 15 5.72 8.39 -3.85
C SER A 15 4.53 9.10 -4.51
N THR A 16 3.33 8.52 -4.43
CA THR A 16 2.11 9.08 -5.03
C THR A 16 1.14 9.64 -3.99
N THR A 17 1.07 9.03 -2.80
CA THR A 17 0.11 9.44 -1.76
C THR A 17 0.72 9.45 -0.38
N THR A 18 0.32 10.45 0.40
CA THR A 18 0.60 10.61 1.82
C THR A 18 -0.65 10.25 2.63
N LYS A 19 -0.48 9.39 3.64
CA LYS A 19 -1.57 8.91 4.49
C LYS A 19 -1.25 9.19 5.94
N LEU A 20 -2.16 9.82 6.68
CA LEU A 20 -2.06 10.00 8.13
C LEU A 20 -3.19 9.20 8.79
N CYS A 21 -2.88 8.47 9.84
CA CYS A 21 -3.82 7.61 10.57
C CYS A 21 -3.69 7.86 12.07
N ALA A 22 -4.81 7.92 12.77
CA ALA A 22 -4.88 7.99 14.23
C ALA A 22 -5.58 6.76 14.80
N VAL A 23 -5.03 6.23 15.89
CA VAL A 23 -5.58 5.07 16.59
C VAL A 23 -5.90 5.38 18.05
N ASP A 24 -6.94 4.76 18.60
CA ASP A 24 -7.27 4.82 20.02
C ASP A 24 -6.38 3.89 20.88
N GLY A 25 -6.61 3.86 22.19
CA GLY A 25 -5.86 3.01 23.12
C GLY A 25 -6.03 1.49 22.91
N HIS A 26 -7.00 1.08 22.10
CA HIS A 26 -7.18 -0.32 21.69
C HIS A 26 -6.63 -0.58 20.28
N GLY A 27 -5.93 0.40 19.68
CA GLY A 27 -5.40 0.30 18.32
C GLY A 27 -6.48 0.33 17.25
N ARG A 28 -7.71 0.79 17.54
CA ARG A 28 -8.75 0.98 16.52
C ARG A 28 -8.53 2.30 15.80
N ARG A 29 -8.69 2.31 14.47
CA ARG A 29 -8.60 3.53 13.67
C ARG A 29 -9.76 4.47 14.01
N VAL A 30 -9.44 5.71 14.40
CA VAL A 30 -10.43 6.72 14.82
C VAL A 30 -10.37 8.02 14.04
N TRP A 31 -9.36 8.18 13.17
CA TRP A 31 -9.28 9.25 12.20
C TRP A 31 -8.26 8.88 11.11
N HIS A 32 -8.44 9.36 9.89
CA HIS A 32 -7.41 9.26 8.86
C HIS A 32 -7.60 10.32 7.76
N ALA A 33 -6.53 10.56 7.00
CA ALA A 33 -6.55 11.34 5.77
C ALA A 33 -5.63 10.67 4.72
N ILE A 34 -6.02 10.78 3.46
CA ILE A 34 -5.24 10.35 2.29
C ILE A 34 -5.20 11.53 1.33
N GLU A 35 -3.99 11.98 0.96
CA GLU A 35 -3.78 13.07 0.01
C GLU A 35 -2.70 12.66 -1.00
N ALA A 36 -2.68 13.29 -2.18
CA ALA A 36 -1.57 13.13 -3.11
C ALA A 36 -0.28 13.65 -2.47
N THR A 37 0.85 12.96 -2.65
CA THR A 37 2.12 13.41 -2.09
C THR A 37 2.58 14.69 -2.77
N GLU A 38 2.89 15.69 -1.96
CA GLU A 38 3.39 16.98 -2.45
C GLU A 38 4.92 17.01 -2.50
N PRO A 39 5.52 17.83 -3.39
CA PRO A 39 6.97 18.02 -3.44
C PRO A 39 7.55 18.51 -2.10
N ARG A 40 6.80 19.37 -1.38
CA ARG A 40 7.18 19.89 -0.07
C ARG A 40 6.54 19.06 1.04
N ILE A 41 7.08 17.87 1.26
CA ILE A 41 6.58 16.89 2.25
C ILE A 41 6.38 17.53 3.64
N GLN A 42 7.34 18.30 4.14
CA GLN A 42 7.23 18.91 5.47
C GLN A 42 6.03 19.86 5.61
N ASP A 43 5.74 20.65 4.58
CA ASP A 43 4.60 21.57 4.59
C ASP A 43 3.27 20.79 4.57
N GLN A 44 3.21 19.73 3.77
CA GLN A 44 2.07 18.80 3.74
C GLN A 44 1.86 18.11 5.09
N VAL A 45 2.92 17.62 5.75
CA VAL A 45 2.82 16.99 7.08
C VAL A 45 2.22 17.98 8.09
N ARG A 46 2.74 19.21 8.16
CA ARG A 46 2.22 20.22 9.09
C ARG A 46 0.74 20.51 8.84
N ARG A 47 0.33 20.65 7.57
CA ARG A 47 -1.07 20.86 7.19
C ARG A 47 -1.96 19.68 7.60
N LEU A 48 -1.52 18.44 7.37
CA LEU A 48 -2.26 17.23 7.77
C LEU A 48 -2.40 17.12 9.28
N LEU A 49 -1.36 17.44 10.04
CA LEU A 49 -1.42 17.47 11.51
C LEU A 49 -2.36 18.58 12.02
N GLN A 50 -2.37 19.75 11.38
CA GLN A 50 -3.32 20.82 11.69
C GLN A 50 -4.76 20.40 11.40
N ARG A 51 -5.00 19.76 10.24
CA ARG A 51 -6.31 19.20 9.88
C ARG A 51 -6.78 18.18 10.92
N ALA A 52 -5.93 17.23 11.30
CA ALA A 52 -6.24 16.24 12.33
C ALA A 52 -6.68 16.91 13.64
N ARG A 53 -5.96 17.96 14.08
CA ARG A 53 -6.31 18.75 15.27
C ARG A 53 -7.65 19.47 15.11
N GLY A 54 -7.90 20.07 13.95
CA GLY A 54 -9.18 20.73 13.63
C GLY A 54 -10.35 19.75 13.66
N ASP A 55 -10.12 18.50 13.28
CA ASP A 55 -11.10 17.41 13.32
C ASP A 55 -11.24 16.76 14.73
N GLY A 56 -10.52 17.28 15.73
CA GLY A 56 -10.63 16.85 17.13
C GLY A 56 -9.62 15.80 17.60
N VAL A 57 -8.58 15.50 16.80
CA VAL A 57 -7.45 14.66 17.25
C VAL A 57 -6.61 15.43 18.28
N PRO A 58 -6.30 14.86 19.47
CA PRO A 58 -5.48 15.54 20.47
C PRO A 58 -4.09 15.94 19.96
N ALA A 59 -3.55 17.04 20.50
CA ALA A 59 -2.17 17.44 20.25
C ALA A 59 -1.18 16.61 21.10
N GLY A 60 0.10 16.60 20.71
CA GLY A 60 1.18 15.98 21.49
C GLY A 60 1.20 14.45 21.47
N LEU A 61 0.43 13.80 20.59
CA LEU A 61 0.50 12.35 20.40
C LEU A 61 1.80 11.95 19.72
N ASP A 62 2.32 10.77 20.07
CA ASP A 62 3.45 10.18 19.35
C ASP A 62 3.07 9.92 17.89
N LEU A 63 3.96 10.36 17.00
CA LEU A 63 3.88 10.13 15.57
C LEU A 63 5.04 9.25 15.13
N LEU A 64 4.76 8.17 14.40
CA LEU A 64 5.78 7.43 13.66
C LEU A 64 5.61 7.59 12.16
N ALA A 65 6.72 7.65 11.44
CA ALA A 65 6.73 7.81 9.99
C ALA A 65 7.15 6.53 9.25
N THR A 66 6.57 6.29 8.09
CA THR A 66 6.94 5.22 7.17
C THR A 66 6.80 5.67 5.70
N GLY A 67 7.09 4.78 4.77
CA GLY A 67 7.15 5.07 3.35
C GLY A 67 8.47 5.69 2.91
N TYR A 68 8.52 6.08 1.63
CA TYR A 68 9.68 6.68 0.96
C TYR A 68 10.15 7.96 1.65
N GLY A 69 9.22 8.86 1.97
CA GLY A 69 9.51 10.16 2.57
C GLY A 69 9.68 10.15 4.10
N ARG A 70 9.71 8.97 4.75
CA ARG A 70 9.69 8.86 6.23
C ARG A 70 10.80 9.64 6.96
N LYS A 71 11.95 9.84 6.32
CA LYS A 71 13.09 10.58 6.89
C LYS A 71 12.93 12.11 6.81
N LEU A 72 11.89 12.58 6.11
CA LEU A 72 11.60 14.00 5.89
C LEU A 72 10.52 14.52 6.85
N VAL A 73 10.18 13.76 7.89
CA VAL A 73 9.13 14.05 8.87
C VAL A 73 9.77 14.37 10.23
N PRO A 74 10.18 15.62 10.50
CA PRO A 74 10.84 15.99 11.76
C PRO A 74 9.92 15.85 12.99
N GLU A 75 8.60 15.87 12.79
CA GLU A 75 7.60 15.66 13.85
C GLU A 75 7.53 14.19 14.31
N ALA A 76 8.07 13.25 13.54
CA ALA A 76 8.02 11.83 13.88
C ALA A 76 9.09 11.46 14.90
N ARG A 77 8.68 10.77 15.98
CA ARG A 77 9.57 10.25 17.02
C ARG A 77 10.57 9.22 16.45
N ALA A 78 10.13 8.40 15.50
CA ALA A 78 10.98 7.47 14.79
C ALA A 78 10.41 7.13 13.40
N ALA A 79 11.26 6.53 12.57
CA ALA A 79 10.91 6.09 11.22
C ALA A 79 11.03 4.57 11.11
N LEU A 80 10.00 3.93 10.53
CA LEU A 80 9.91 2.47 10.36
C LEU A 80 9.86 2.11 8.87
N THR A 81 10.26 0.87 8.55
CA THR A 81 10.13 0.36 7.18
C THR A 81 8.66 0.15 6.83
N GLU A 82 8.28 0.50 5.60
CA GLU A 82 6.92 0.30 5.10
C GLU A 82 6.53 -1.18 5.02
N ILE A 83 7.51 -2.07 4.81
CA ILE A 83 7.32 -3.52 4.87
C ILE A 83 6.77 -3.94 6.23
N GLY A 84 7.41 -3.48 7.31
CA GLY A 84 6.98 -3.79 8.68
C GLY A 84 5.64 -3.16 9.01
N CYS A 85 5.42 -1.91 8.58
CA CYS A 85 4.17 -1.21 8.83
C CYS A 85 2.99 -1.83 8.10
N HIS A 86 3.11 -2.15 6.80
CA HIS A 86 2.05 -2.81 6.05
C HIS A 86 1.73 -4.19 6.62
N ALA A 87 2.75 -5.00 6.95
CA ALA A 87 2.54 -6.30 7.59
C ALA A 87 1.76 -6.17 8.90
N ARG A 88 2.16 -5.22 9.77
CA ARG A 88 1.50 -4.95 11.04
C ARG A 88 0.06 -4.47 10.87
N GLY A 89 -0.17 -3.51 9.98
CA GLY A 89 -1.49 -2.94 9.73
C GLY A 89 -2.48 -3.97 9.18
N VAL A 90 -2.04 -4.75 8.17
CA VAL A 90 -2.87 -5.82 7.57
C VAL A 90 -3.15 -6.93 8.57
N HIS A 91 -2.13 -7.40 9.30
CA HIS A 91 -2.32 -8.45 10.31
C HIS A 91 -3.28 -8.01 11.41
N ARG A 92 -3.18 -6.75 11.88
CA ARG A 92 -4.10 -6.20 12.87
C ARG A 92 -5.54 -6.15 12.37
N GLU A 93 -5.77 -5.79 11.11
CA GLU A 93 -7.11 -5.64 10.54
C GLU A 93 -7.75 -6.99 10.15
N LEU A 94 -6.96 -7.95 9.67
CA LEU A 94 -7.45 -9.25 9.18
C LEU A 94 -7.31 -10.40 10.20
N GLY A 95 -6.42 -10.28 11.19
CA GLY A 95 -6.24 -11.25 12.26
C GLY A 95 -5.41 -12.49 11.92
N HIS A 96 -4.77 -12.54 10.75
CA HIS A 96 -3.96 -13.69 10.33
C HIS A 96 -2.78 -13.29 9.41
N GLY A 97 -1.79 -14.18 9.32
CA GLY A 97 -0.67 -14.09 8.38
C GLY A 97 -1.04 -14.52 6.96
N GLY A 98 -0.05 -14.52 6.06
CA GLY A 98 -0.21 -14.88 4.64
C GLY A 98 0.82 -14.23 3.72
N THR A 99 0.57 -14.26 2.42
CA THR A 99 1.36 -13.53 1.43
C THR A 99 0.74 -12.17 1.20
N LEU A 100 1.33 -11.12 1.75
CA LEU A 100 0.90 -9.75 1.54
C LEU A 100 1.56 -9.17 0.29
N ILE A 101 0.75 -8.72 -0.66
CA ILE A 101 1.19 -7.95 -1.81
C ILE A 101 0.74 -6.49 -1.63
N ASP A 102 1.70 -5.60 -1.43
CA ASP A 102 1.52 -4.15 -1.44
C ASP A 102 1.86 -3.62 -2.83
N ILE A 103 0.87 -3.10 -3.55
CA ILE A 103 1.07 -2.50 -4.87
C ILE A 103 0.86 -0.99 -4.76
N GLY A 104 1.99 -0.29 -4.69
CA GLY A 104 2.05 1.17 -4.61
C GLY A 104 2.05 1.83 -5.98
N GLY A 105 2.33 3.14 -5.99
CA GLY A 105 2.42 3.92 -7.22
C GLY A 105 3.66 3.62 -8.04
N GLN A 106 4.83 3.45 -7.41
CA GLN A 106 6.11 3.27 -8.10
C GLN A 106 6.85 1.98 -7.76
N ASP A 107 6.36 1.25 -6.77
CA ASP A 107 6.94 -0.01 -6.34
C ASP A 107 5.85 -1.04 -6.02
N THR A 108 6.29 -2.30 -5.95
CA THR A 108 5.48 -3.42 -5.49
C THR A 108 6.29 -4.26 -4.53
N LYS A 109 5.67 -4.68 -3.43
CA LYS A 109 6.31 -5.48 -2.39
C LYS A 109 5.50 -6.72 -2.16
N VAL A 110 6.19 -7.85 -2.03
CA VAL A 110 5.60 -9.09 -1.56
C VAL A 110 6.25 -9.44 -0.23
N ILE A 111 5.42 -9.66 0.77
CA ILE A 111 5.81 -9.80 2.16
C ILE A 111 5.19 -11.09 2.67
N ALA A 112 6.03 -12.03 3.11
CA ALA A 112 5.54 -13.20 3.81
C ALA A 112 5.34 -12.85 5.29
N VAL A 113 4.08 -12.76 5.70
CA VAL A 113 3.64 -12.39 7.05
C VAL A 113 3.35 -13.68 7.83
N GLY A 114 4.05 -13.89 8.94
CA GLY A 114 3.80 -15.03 9.83
C GLY A 114 2.54 -14.87 10.68
N ASP A 115 2.19 -15.91 11.43
CA ASP A 115 0.95 -15.97 12.23
C ASP A 115 0.90 -14.89 13.32
N GLU A 116 2.05 -14.47 13.84
CA GLU A 116 2.18 -13.37 14.80
C GLU A 116 2.29 -11.98 14.16
N GLY A 117 2.10 -11.86 12.84
CA GLY A 117 2.21 -10.58 12.11
C GLY A 117 3.64 -10.14 11.80
N LYS A 118 4.64 -10.95 12.16
CA LYS A 118 6.06 -10.69 11.89
C LYS A 118 6.41 -10.95 10.41
N VAL A 119 7.26 -10.10 9.86
CA VAL A 119 7.82 -10.30 8.51
C VAL A 119 8.83 -11.44 8.54
N GLN A 120 8.59 -12.48 7.76
CA GLN A 120 9.47 -13.65 7.67
C GLN A 120 10.37 -13.62 6.44
N ASN A 121 9.85 -13.09 5.33
CA ASN A 121 10.60 -12.86 4.10
C ASN A 121 9.94 -11.73 3.32
N PHE A 122 10.68 -11.10 2.40
CA PHE A 122 10.10 -10.15 1.46
C PHE A 122 10.89 -10.10 0.14
N ALA A 123 10.20 -9.70 -0.92
CA ALA A 123 10.80 -9.31 -2.19
C ALA A 123 10.14 -8.01 -2.66
N MET A 124 10.87 -7.18 -3.39
CA MET A 124 10.33 -5.91 -3.90
C MET A 124 10.83 -5.60 -5.30
N ASN A 125 10.01 -4.88 -6.05
CA ASN A 125 10.36 -4.24 -7.31
C ASN A 125 10.16 -2.73 -7.15
N ASP A 126 11.26 -1.98 -7.14
CA ASP A 126 11.32 -0.52 -7.02
C ASP A 126 12.03 0.16 -8.22
N LYS A 127 12.55 -0.63 -9.16
CA LYS A 127 13.31 -0.14 -10.32
C LYS A 127 12.49 -0.08 -11.61
N CYS A 128 11.33 -0.73 -11.64
CA CYS A 128 10.55 -0.90 -12.86
C CYS A 128 9.09 -0.53 -12.62
N ALA A 129 8.55 0.35 -13.46
CA ALA A 129 7.14 0.73 -13.42
C ALA A 129 6.20 -0.45 -13.72
N ALA A 130 6.66 -1.44 -14.50
CA ALA A 130 5.88 -2.63 -14.78
C ALA A 130 5.58 -3.38 -13.48
N GLY A 131 4.30 -3.65 -13.23
CA GLY A 131 3.86 -4.27 -11.98
C GLY A 131 3.39 -3.29 -10.90
N THR A 132 3.34 -1.98 -11.17
CA THR A 132 3.02 -0.92 -10.19
C THR A 132 1.85 -0.04 -10.65
N GLY A 133 1.38 0.88 -9.81
CA GLY A 133 0.36 1.87 -10.18
C GLY A 133 0.78 2.76 -11.36
N ARG A 134 2.08 3.04 -11.51
CA ARG A 134 2.60 3.85 -12.63
C ARG A 134 2.35 3.18 -13.98
N PHE A 135 2.40 1.85 -14.04
CA PHE A 135 2.03 1.12 -15.25
C PHE A 135 0.55 1.36 -15.61
N LEU A 136 -0.34 1.35 -14.61
CA LEU A 136 -1.76 1.64 -14.83
C LEU A 136 -1.98 3.08 -15.29
N GLU A 137 -1.36 4.06 -14.63
CA GLU A 137 -1.46 5.48 -15.02
C GLU A 137 -1.04 5.72 -16.47
N VAL A 138 0.13 5.19 -16.87
CA VAL A 138 0.68 5.38 -18.22
C VAL A 138 -0.20 4.71 -19.26
N THR A 139 -0.61 3.47 -19.02
CA THR A 139 -1.42 2.71 -19.98
C THR A 139 -2.84 3.24 -20.09
N ALA A 140 -3.45 3.68 -18.98
CA ALA A 140 -4.74 4.38 -18.95
C ALA A 140 -4.68 5.65 -19.81
N ALA A 141 -3.66 6.49 -19.60
CA ALA A 141 -3.46 7.72 -20.36
C ALA A 141 -3.28 7.44 -21.87
N ARG A 142 -2.51 6.39 -22.22
CA ARG A 142 -2.29 6.00 -23.61
C ARG A 142 -3.58 5.52 -24.30
N LEU A 143 -4.46 4.85 -23.56
CA LEU A 143 -5.77 4.40 -24.01
C LEU A 143 -6.86 5.48 -23.93
N GLN A 144 -6.55 6.65 -23.35
CA GLN A 144 -7.52 7.71 -23.04
C GLN A 144 -8.69 7.20 -22.18
N VAL A 145 -8.39 6.28 -21.26
CA VAL A 145 -9.35 5.69 -20.33
C VAL A 145 -9.09 6.25 -18.93
N PRO A 146 -10.12 6.70 -18.19
CA PRO A 146 -9.96 7.05 -16.78
C PRO A 146 -9.44 5.88 -15.94
N LEU A 147 -8.49 6.12 -15.04
CA LEU A 147 -7.84 5.08 -14.25
C LEU A 147 -8.83 4.25 -13.40
N ASP A 148 -9.87 4.91 -12.89
CA ASP A 148 -10.96 4.32 -12.12
C ASP A 148 -11.93 3.49 -12.98
N GLU A 149 -11.98 3.70 -14.29
CA GLU A 149 -12.78 2.90 -15.22
C GLU A 149 -12.09 1.62 -15.70
N MET A 150 -10.75 1.52 -15.58
CA MET A 150 -10.00 0.37 -16.07
C MET A 150 -10.50 -0.97 -15.51
N ALA A 151 -10.87 -1.01 -14.22
CA ALA A 151 -11.37 -2.21 -13.58
C ALA A 151 -12.68 -2.68 -14.25
N ARG A 152 -13.62 -1.76 -14.46
CA ARG A 152 -14.92 -2.04 -15.09
C ARG A 152 -14.74 -2.55 -16.51
N LEU A 153 -13.88 -1.90 -17.30
CA LEU A 153 -13.61 -2.31 -18.68
C LEU A 153 -12.96 -3.70 -18.75
N ALA A 154 -11.95 -3.96 -17.93
CA ALA A 154 -11.29 -5.27 -17.91
C ALA A 154 -12.25 -6.41 -17.54
N LEU A 155 -13.16 -6.17 -16.59
CA LEU A 155 -14.13 -7.18 -16.14
C LEU A 155 -15.27 -7.41 -17.13
N ALA A 156 -15.62 -6.40 -17.93
CA ALA A 156 -16.63 -6.51 -18.98
C ALA A 156 -16.09 -7.15 -20.26
N ALA A 157 -14.77 -7.21 -20.45
CA ALA A 157 -14.16 -7.76 -21.65
C ALA A 157 -14.39 -9.28 -21.73
N PRO A 158 -15.01 -9.80 -22.81
CA PRO A 158 -15.25 -11.24 -22.98
C PRO A 158 -13.94 -12.03 -23.15
N GLU A 159 -12.93 -11.38 -23.71
CA GLU A 159 -11.60 -11.93 -23.98
C GLU A 159 -10.50 -10.93 -23.59
N GLU A 160 -9.26 -11.42 -23.45
CA GLU A 160 -8.07 -10.60 -23.23
C GLU A 160 -7.14 -10.70 -24.44
N VAL A 161 -6.54 -9.59 -24.85
CA VAL A 161 -5.44 -9.64 -25.81
C VAL A 161 -4.15 -10.01 -25.09
N SER A 162 -3.29 -10.80 -25.74
CA SER A 162 -1.97 -11.09 -25.20
C SER A 162 -1.09 -9.85 -25.32
N ILE A 163 -0.50 -9.42 -24.21
CA ILE A 163 0.53 -8.38 -24.16
C ILE A 163 1.87 -9.08 -23.94
N SER A 164 2.75 -8.98 -24.93
CA SER A 164 4.07 -9.61 -24.92
C SER A 164 5.13 -8.76 -24.20
N SER A 165 4.93 -7.45 -24.16
CA SER A 165 5.88 -6.50 -23.58
C SER A 165 5.92 -6.56 -22.06
N THR A 166 7.12 -6.75 -21.49
CA THR A 166 7.36 -6.71 -20.05
C THR A 166 7.76 -5.33 -19.52
N CYS A 167 8.09 -4.40 -20.42
CA CYS A 167 8.46 -3.02 -20.15
C CYS A 167 7.29 -2.07 -20.44
N THR A 168 7.01 -1.14 -19.53
CA THR A 168 5.93 -0.14 -19.70
C THR A 168 6.06 0.64 -21.00
N VAL A 169 7.28 1.05 -21.37
CA VAL A 169 7.54 1.81 -22.61
C VAL A 169 7.18 0.99 -23.86
N PHE A 170 7.50 -0.29 -23.88
CA PHE A 170 7.14 -1.16 -25.01
C PHE A 170 5.66 -1.53 -25.01
N ALA A 171 5.04 -1.66 -23.83
CA ALA A 171 3.61 -1.85 -23.71
C ALA A 171 2.83 -0.67 -24.32
N GLU A 172 3.31 0.57 -24.19
CA GLU A 172 2.69 1.73 -24.87
C GLU A 172 2.70 1.59 -26.40
N SER A 173 3.82 1.16 -26.98
CA SER A 173 3.93 0.91 -28.42
C SER A 173 3.03 -0.25 -28.86
N GLU A 174 2.95 -1.32 -28.05
CA GLU A 174 2.10 -2.47 -28.32
C GLU A 174 0.61 -2.09 -28.28
N ILE A 175 0.20 -1.21 -27.35
CA ILE A 175 -1.15 -0.63 -27.30
C ILE A 175 -1.50 0.04 -28.63
N VAL A 176 -0.61 0.88 -29.18
CA VAL A 176 -0.86 1.57 -30.46
C VAL A 176 -1.07 0.57 -31.60
N SER A 177 -0.23 -0.48 -31.65
CA SER A 177 -0.35 -1.54 -32.66
C SER A 177 -1.65 -2.34 -32.52
N LEU A 178 -2.11 -2.60 -31.29
CA LEU A 178 -3.37 -3.30 -31.03
C LEU A 178 -4.58 -2.46 -31.45
N ILE A 179 -4.60 -1.16 -31.11
CA ILE A 179 -5.65 -0.24 -31.55
C ILE A 179 -5.69 -0.16 -33.08
N ALA A 180 -4.54 -0.02 -33.73
CA ALA A 180 -4.46 0.07 -35.20
C ALA A 180 -4.97 -1.21 -35.91
N ARG A 181 -4.91 -2.36 -35.23
CA ARG A 181 -5.46 -3.64 -35.70
C ARG A 181 -6.93 -3.85 -35.34
N GLY A 182 -7.58 -2.86 -34.74
CA GLY A 182 -9.00 -2.91 -34.38
C GLY A 182 -9.30 -3.72 -33.12
N ALA A 183 -8.33 -3.95 -32.24
CA ALA A 183 -8.59 -4.61 -30.96
C ALA A 183 -9.45 -3.72 -30.05
N GLU A 184 -10.44 -4.33 -29.41
CA GLU A 184 -11.32 -3.65 -28.46
C GLU A 184 -10.54 -3.14 -27.25
N VAL A 185 -10.79 -1.89 -26.85
CA VAL A 185 -10.10 -1.24 -25.72
C VAL A 185 -10.24 -2.06 -24.44
N ALA A 186 -11.42 -2.62 -24.18
CA ALA A 186 -11.66 -3.46 -23.02
C ALA A 186 -10.75 -4.72 -22.99
N ALA A 187 -10.55 -5.36 -24.14
CA ALA A 187 -9.67 -6.52 -24.27
C ALA A 187 -8.19 -6.14 -24.07
N ILE A 188 -7.78 -4.97 -24.56
CA ILE A 188 -6.44 -4.39 -24.33
C ILE A 188 -6.23 -4.13 -22.83
N VAL A 189 -7.17 -3.46 -22.17
CA VAL A 189 -7.10 -3.18 -20.72
C VAL A 189 -6.97 -4.49 -19.94
N ARG A 190 -7.80 -5.50 -20.23
CA ARG A 190 -7.71 -6.80 -19.55
C ARG A 190 -6.34 -7.46 -19.73
N GLY A 191 -5.79 -7.43 -20.95
CA GLY A 191 -4.45 -7.95 -21.26
C GLY A 191 -3.33 -7.24 -20.49
N LEU A 192 -3.41 -5.92 -20.36
CA LEU A 192 -2.44 -5.11 -19.60
C LEU A 192 -2.51 -5.43 -18.10
N LEU A 193 -3.71 -5.54 -17.53
CA LEU A 193 -3.87 -5.92 -16.12
C LEU A 193 -3.40 -7.36 -15.86
N ARG A 194 -3.60 -8.27 -16.82
CA ARG A 194 -3.04 -9.63 -16.77
C ARG A 194 -1.52 -9.61 -16.77
N ALA A 195 -0.89 -8.79 -17.61
CA ALA A 195 0.57 -8.64 -17.64
C ALA A 195 1.11 -8.10 -16.30
N LEU A 196 0.42 -7.13 -15.70
CA LEU A 196 0.72 -6.66 -14.33
C LEU A 196 0.62 -7.81 -13.33
N ALA A 197 -0.49 -8.56 -13.33
CA ALA A 197 -0.71 -9.66 -12.39
C ALA A 197 0.38 -10.73 -12.52
N ARG A 198 0.75 -11.15 -13.74
CA ARG A 198 1.84 -12.10 -14.01
C ARG A 198 3.18 -11.63 -13.44
N ARG A 199 3.51 -10.35 -13.63
CA ARG A 199 4.76 -9.76 -13.13
C ARG A 199 4.81 -9.81 -11.59
N VAL A 200 3.71 -9.42 -10.95
CA VAL A 200 3.58 -9.43 -9.49
C VAL A 200 3.55 -10.86 -8.95
N GLY A 201 2.88 -11.79 -9.63
CA GLY A 201 2.86 -13.21 -9.28
C GLY A 201 4.23 -13.86 -9.34
N ALA A 202 5.06 -13.52 -10.33
CA ALA A 202 6.45 -13.96 -10.40
C ALA A 202 7.28 -13.45 -9.21
N LEU A 203 7.10 -12.18 -8.83
CA LEU A 203 7.73 -11.62 -7.62
C LEU A 203 7.26 -12.36 -6.36
N ALA A 204 5.97 -12.66 -6.26
CA ALA A 204 5.42 -13.38 -5.11
C ALA A 204 5.98 -14.80 -4.97
N ARG A 205 6.12 -15.53 -6.08
CA ARG A 205 6.76 -16.85 -6.11
C ARG A 205 8.20 -16.80 -5.60
N SER A 206 8.95 -15.74 -5.92
CA SER A 206 10.33 -15.57 -5.41
C SER A 206 10.41 -15.31 -3.89
N ALA A 207 9.39 -14.68 -3.30
CA ALA A 207 9.32 -14.42 -1.86
C ALA A 207 8.83 -15.63 -1.03
N GLY A 208 8.30 -16.67 -1.69
CA GLY A 208 7.68 -17.83 -1.06
C GLY A 208 6.19 -17.61 -0.77
N VAL A 209 5.35 -18.03 -1.71
CA VAL A 209 3.89 -17.90 -1.60
C VAL A 209 3.35 -18.81 -0.50
N ARG A 210 2.57 -18.21 0.39
CA ARG A 210 1.83 -18.84 1.50
C ARG A 210 0.39 -18.35 1.51
N PRO A 211 -0.60 -19.26 1.54
CA PRO A 211 -1.99 -18.88 1.69
C PRO A 211 -2.26 -18.21 3.04
N PRO A 212 -3.28 -17.33 3.12
CA PRO A 212 -4.01 -16.73 2.01
C PRO A 212 -3.23 -15.59 1.33
N LEU A 213 -3.72 -15.13 0.19
CA LEU A 213 -3.23 -13.93 -0.48
C LEU A 213 -3.87 -12.70 0.17
N LEU A 214 -3.04 -11.78 0.67
CA LEU A 214 -3.46 -10.51 1.28
C LEU A 214 -3.04 -9.37 0.36
N LEU A 215 -3.87 -8.34 0.20
CA LEU A 215 -3.56 -7.18 -0.64
C LEU A 215 -3.57 -5.87 0.15
N SER A 216 -2.63 -4.98 -0.18
CA SER A 216 -2.61 -3.60 0.31
C SER A 216 -2.10 -2.65 -0.78
N GLY A 217 -2.09 -1.34 -0.48
CA GLY A 217 -1.69 -0.30 -1.43
C GLY A 217 -2.86 0.21 -2.28
N GLY A 218 -2.61 1.27 -3.04
CA GLY A 218 -3.66 1.96 -3.81
C GLY A 218 -4.21 1.11 -4.96
N VAL A 219 -3.36 0.32 -5.61
CA VAL A 219 -3.75 -0.52 -6.75
C VAL A 219 -4.64 -1.70 -6.31
N ALA A 220 -4.58 -2.12 -5.05
CA ALA A 220 -5.45 -3.18 -4.52
C ALA A 220 -6.94 -2.82 -4.58
N ARG A 221 -7.30 -1.52 -4.72
CA ARG A 221 -8.68 -1.06 -4.96
C ARG A 221 -9.20 -1.39 -6.35
N ASN A 222 -8.32 -1.67 -7.31
CA ASN A 222 -8.71 -2.09 -8.65
C ASN A 222 -9.18 -3.54 -8.59
N GLU A 223 -10.49 -3.75 -8.70
CA GLU A 223 -11.09 -5.07 -8.58
C GLU A 223 -10.56 -6.07 -9.62
N ALA A 224 -10.33 -5.61 -10.85
CA ALA A 224 -9.80 -6.47 -11.89
C ALA A 224 -8.40 -6.97 -11.53
N VAL A 225 -7.51 -6.09 -11.05
CA VAL A 225 -6.18 -6.50 -10.57
C VAL A 225 -6.28 -7.52 -9.44
N ARG A 226 -7.18 -7.33 -8.47
CA ARG A 226 -7.42 -8.30 -7.39
C ARG A 226 -7.81 -9.68 -7.92
N ARG A 227 -8.78 -9.74 -8.85
CA ARG A 227 -9.23 -11.02 -9.44
C ARG A 227 -8.11 -11.69 -10.24
N LEU A 228 -7.40 -10.92 -11.07
CA LEU A 228 -6.33 -11.43 -11.91
C LEU A 228 -5.12 -11.92 -11.09
N LEU A 229 -4.80 -11.28 -9.97
CA LEU A 229 -3.79 -11.77 -9.02
C LEU A 229 -4.23 -13.06 -8.32
N SER A 230 -5.51 -13.13 -7.94
CA SER A 230 -6.09 -14.33 -7.34
C SER A 230 -6.02 -15.52 -8.29
N GLU A 231 -6.32 -15.30 -9.57
CA GLU A 231 -6.16 -16.29 -10.65
C GLU A 231 -4.69 -16.67 -10.88
N GLU A 232 -3.79 -15.67 -11.01
CA GLU A 232 -2.36 -15.89 -11.29
C GLU A 232 -1.65 -16.69 -10.19
N LEU A 233 -2.09 -16.55 -8.94
CA LEU A 233 -1.52 -17.26 -7.80
C LEU A 233 -2.35 -18.47 -7.34
N ALA A 234 -3.51 -18.72 -7.96
CA ALA A 234 -4.47 -19.73 -7.55
C ALA A 234 -4.83 -19.66 -6.05
N LEU A 235 -4.96 -18.44 -5.51
CA LEU A 235 -5.26 -18.18 -4.11
C LEU A 235 -6.34 -17.11 -3.97
N PRO A 236 -7.31 -17.27 -3.04
CA PRO A 236 -8.29 -16.23 -2.78
C PRO A 236 -7.61 -14.98 -2.22
N ALA A 237 -7.87 -13.84 -2.86
CA ALA A 237 -7.35 -12.54 -2.42
C ALA A 237 -8.26 -11.91 -1.36
N THR A 238 -7.68 -11.59 -0.21
CA THR A 238 -8.33 -10.88 0.90
C THR A 238 -7.76 -9.46 0.99
N LEU A 239 -8.61 -8.48 1.28
CA LEU A 239 -8.19 -7.09 1.46
C LEU A 239 -8.75 -6.51 2.76
N PRO A 240 -7.99 -5.63 3.44
CA PRO A 240 -8.53 -4.74 4.47
C PRO A 240 -9.64 -3.84 3.90
N ALA A 241 -10.43 -3.23 4.79
CA ALA A 241 -11.45 -2.26 4.40
C ALA A 241 -10.82 -1.03 3.70
N GLU A 242 -9.64 -0.62 4.14
CA GLU A 242 -8.88 0.49 3.56
C GLU A 242 -7.44 0.06 3.21
N PRO A 243 -7.21 -0.65 2.09
CA PRO A 243 -5.92 -1.26 1.77
C PRO A 243 -4.78 -0.23 1.61
N GLN A 244 -5.11 1.00 1.18
CA GLN A 244 -4.14 2.07 0.99
C GLN A 244 -3.64 2.67 2.32
N LEU A 245 -4.33 2.45 3.44
CA LEU A 245 -3.97 3.01 4.75
C LEU A 245 -3.04 2.13 5.58
N MET A 246 -2.76 0.91 5.14
CA MET A 246 -2.14 -0.10 6.00
C MET A 246 -0.74 0.27 6.50
N GLY A 247 0.06 0.99 5.70
CA GLY A 247 1.33 1.55 6.14
C GLY A 247 1.17 2.57 7.27
N ALA A 248 0.31 3.57 7.10
CA ALA A 248 0.05 4.57 8.13
C ALA A 248 -0.59 3.96 9.38
N TYR A 249 -1.48 2.99 9.21
CA TYR A 249 -2.10 2.26 10.31
C TYR A 249 -1.07 1.46 11.10
N GLY A 250 -0.20 0.70 10.43
CA GLY A 250 0.90 0.00 11.07
C GLY A 250 1.87 0.91 11.83
N ALA A 251 2.19 2.08 11.26
CA ALA A 251 3.00 3.08 11.95
C ALA A 251 2.31 3.59 13.22
N ALA A 252 1.00 3.84 13.18
CA ALA A 252 0.22 4.30 14.33
C ALA A 252 0.13 3.23 15.44
N LEU A 253 -0.01 1.96 15.07
CA LEU A 253 0.02 0.84 16.02
C LEU A 253 1.38 0.73 16.71
N ALA A 254 2.48 0.86 15.95
CA ALA A 254 3.82 0.86 16.53
C ALA A 254 4.05 2.08 17.45
N ALA A 255 3.49 3.25 17.11
CA ALA A 255 3.54 4.43 17.96
C ALA A 255 2.82 4.19 19.31
N LEU A 256 1.65 3.54 19.29
CA LEU A 256 0.90 3.17 20.49
C LEU A 256 1.68 2.18 21.39
N GLU A 257 2.37 1.22 20.79
CA GLU A 257 3.19 0.24 21.52
C GLU A 257 4.38 0.88 22.24
N LEU A 258 5.00 1.91 21.65
CA LEU A 258 6.11 2.64 22.27
C LEU A 258 5.69 3.39 23.54
N GLN A 259 4.43 3.81 23.65
CA GLN A 259 3.89 4.46 24.86
C GLN A 259 3.77 3.47 26.03
N SER A 260 3.62 2.18 25.71
CA SER A 260 3.41 1.12 26.71
C SER A 260 4.73 0.51 27.22
N GLN A 261 5.87 0.89 26.64
CA GLN A 261 7.20 0.45 27.10
C GLN A 261 7.77 1.49 28.09
N PRO A 262 8.19 1.09 29.31
CA PRO A 262 8.90 1.99 30.20
C PRO A 262 10.21 2.46 29.54
N PRO A 263 10.67 3.69 29.78
CA PRO A 263 11.91 4.18 29.20
C PRO A 263 13.07 3.24 29.57
N ALA A 264 13.81 2.77 28.56
CA ALA A 264 15.01 1.98 28.76
C ALA A 264 16.04 2.84 29.52
N GLY A 265 16.25 2.57 30.81
CA GLY A 265 17.28 3.28 31.59
C GLY A 265 17.10 3.44 33.09
N GLN A 266 16.19 2.71 33.77
CA GLN A 266 16.17 2.67 35.23
C GLN A 266 15.97 1.25 35.76
N SER A 267 16.98 0.39 35.57
CA SER A 267 17.13 -0.82 36.39
C SER A 267 18.24 -0.57 37.42
N GLY A 268 17.80 -0.07 38.58
CA GLY A 268 18.35 -0.26 39.92
C GLY A 268 19.87 -0.35 40.09
N GLY A 269 20.47 0.76 40.51
CA GLY A 269 21.58 0.68 41.46
C GLY A 269 21.02 0.15 42.78
N SER A 270 21.52 -1.00 43.23
CA SER A 270 21.26 -1.54 44.57
C SER A 270 21.92 -0.61 45.60
N PRO A 271 21.22 -0.17 46.67
CA PRO A 271 21.89 0.38 47.83
C PRO A 271 22.40 -0.77 48.71
N SER A 272 23.69 -0.70 49.04
CA SER A 272 24.41 -1.31 50.18
C SER A 272 24.17 -2.78 50.49
#